data_AF-A0A2M8Y3F4-F1
#
_entry.id   AF-A0A2M8Y3F4-F1
#
_cell.length_a   1.000
_cell.length_b   1.000
_cell.length_c   1.000
_cell.angle_alpha   90.00
_cell.angle_beta   90.00
_cell.angle_gamma   90.00
#
_symmetry.space_group_name_H-M   'P 1'
#
loop_
_entity.id
_entity.type
_entity.pdbx_description
1 polymer ?
#
loop_
_entity_poly.entity_id
_entity_poly.type
_entity_poly.pdbx_seq_one_letter_code
_entity_poly.pdbx_strand_id
1 'polypeptide(L)'
;MEFGRIIISETAANSENPQDIINSNISVINLMREEKVDDDLIHEDALMSYYLDYYTSQCTEGNFAQFVYNSRWNTELNELIEEGLQLLGAEKHLELFQQQCKKVKLMSSVKREKFFKGKLEGVNPIRDLLNNDTFFEIKENLVALNANFLKSHPDTEILSVDEMFAALEEFVGHEIKRE
;
A
#
# COMPACT_ATOMS: atom_id res chain seq x y z
N MET A 1 1.61 15.38 18.11
CA MET A 1 0.19 15.37 17.69
C MET A 1 0.18 14.57 16.40
N GLU A 2 -0.79 13.69 16.20
CA GLU A 2 -0.91 12.94 14.94
C GLU A 2 -1.38 13.87 13.82
N PHE A 3 -0.91 13.62 12.60
CA PHE A 3 -1.38 14.24 11.36
C PHE A 3 -2.68 13.55 10.95
N GLY A 4 -3.77 13.90 11.63
CA GLY A 4 -5.09 13.29 11.49
C GLY A 4 -5.84 13.72 10.21
N ARG A 5 -5.15 13.84 9.08
CA ARG A 5 -5.73 14.23 7.78
C ARG A 5 -5.16 13.38 6.67
N ILE A 6 -6.00 13.07 5.68
CA ILE A 6 -5.58 12.47 4.41
C ILE A 6 -5.58 13.58 3.35
N ILE A 7 -4.43 13.91 2.79
CA ILE A 7 -4.33 15.00 1.81
C ILE A 7 -4.28 14.44 0.39
N ILE A 8 -5.19 14.93 -0.45
CA ILE A 8 -5.21 14.67 -1.89
C ILE A 8 -5.14 16.00 -2.63
N SER A 9 -4.31 16.09 -3.68
CA SER A 9 -4.22 17.30 -4.49
C SER A 9 -5.49 17.51 -5.31
N GLU A 10 -5.88 18.77 -5.55
CA GLU A 10 -6.97 19.13 -6.46
C GLU A 10 -6.79 18.51 -7.85
N THR A 11 -5.56 18.49 -8.38
CA THR A 11 -5.26 17.89 -9.69
C THR A 11 -5.58 16.40 -9.70
N ALA A 12 -5.17 15.66 -8.68
CA ALA A 12 -5.46 14.23 -8.57
C ALA A 12 -6.96 13.97 -8.35
N ALA A 13 -7.63 14.77 -7.51
CA ALA A 13 -9.05 14.64 -7.23
C ALA A 13 -9.93 14.84 -8.49
N ASN A 14 -9.46 15.65 -9.43
CA ASN A 14 -10.10 15.94 -10.72
C ASN A 14 -9.64 15.01 -11.86
N SER A 15 -8.68 14.12 -11.62
CA SER A 15 -8.21 13.17 -12.63
C SER A 15 -9.23 12.07 -12.89
N GLU A 16 -9.30 11.61 -14.14
CA GLU A 16 -10.06 10.42 -14.53
C GLU A 16 -9.32 9.11 -14.21
N ASN A 17 -8.02 9.19 -13.89
CA ASN A 17 -7.20 8.04 -13.53
C ASN A 17 -7.20 7.82 -12.01
N PRO A 18 -7.77 6.71 -11.50
CA PRO A 18 -7.80 6.42 -10.06
C PRO A 18 -6.41 6.35 -9.42
N GLN A 19 -5.39 5.94 -10.19
CA GLN A 19 -4.01 5.87 -9.68
C GLN A 19 -3.48 7.26 -9.29
N ASP A 20 -3.96 8.35 -9.88
CA ASP A 20 -3.48 9.69 -9.55
C ASP A 20 -3.87 10.11 -8.13
N ILE A 21 -5.04 9.66 -7.64
CA ILE A 21 -5.48 9.86 -6.25
C ILE A 21 -4.55 9.14 -5.28
N ILE A 22 -4.26 7.87 -5.57
CA ILE A 22 -3.36 7.04 -4.75
C ILE A 22 -1.94 7.63 -4.76
N ASN A 23 -1.43 8.00 -5.93
CA ASN A 23 -0.12 8.63 -6.07
C ASN A 23 -0.04 9.95 -5.30
N SER A 24 -1.12 10.73 -5.27
CA SER A 24 -1.17 11.95 -4.46
C SER A 24 -1.03 11.66 -2.96
N ASN A 25 -1.72 10.64 -2.45
CA ASN A 25 -1.56 10.19 -1.06
C ASN A 25 -0.13 9.69 -0.79
N ILE A 26 0.43 8.89 -1.71
CA ILE A 26 1.80 8.38 -1.63
C ILE A 26 2.82 9.53 -1.56
N SER A 27 2.65 10.57 -2.36
CA SER A 27 3.53 11.74 -2.36
C SER A 27 3.54 12.45 -1.01
N VAL A 28 2.37 12.62 -0.37
CA VAL A 28 2.26 13.22 0.95
C VAL A 28 2.99 12.38 2.00
N ILE A 29 2.73 11.06 2.03
CA ILE A 29 3.37 10.14 3.00
C ILE A 29 4.89 10.12 2.81
N ASN A 30 5.37 10.06 1.57
CA ASN A 30 6.80 10.08 1.29
C ASN A 30 7.43 11.38 1.76
N LEU A 31 6.79 12.52 1.51
CA LEU A 31 7.27 13.82 1.98
C LEU A 31 7.32 13.88 3.52
N MET A 32 6.29 13.39 4.21
CA MET A 32 6.30 13.31 5.68
C MET A 32 7.46 12.44 6.20
N ARG A 33 7.75 11.31 5.56
CA ARG A 33 8.89 10.44 5.91
C ARG A 33 10.25 11.08 5.60
N GLU A 34 10.35 11.83 4.51
CA GLU A 34 11.53 12.62 4.18
C GLU A 34 11.83 13.63 5.28
N GLU A 35 10.77 14.28 5.79
CA GLU A 35 10.76 15.19 6.95
C GLU A 35 10.86 14.49 8.32
N LYS A 36 11.12 13.18 8.34
CA LYS A 36 11.32 12.37 9.56
C LYS A 36 10.10 12.29 10.48
N VAL A 37 8.91 12.48 9.93
CA VAL A 37 7.67 12.14 10.63
C VAL A 37 7.61 10.63 10.77
N ASP A 38 7.32 10.17 12.00
CA ASP A 38 7.11 8.75 12.28
C ASP A 38 5.79 8.27 11.67
N ASP A 39 5.73 7.02 11.21
CA ASP A 39 4.53 6.45 10.60
C ASP A 39 3.36 6.48 11.59
N ASP A 40 3.62 6.29 12.89
CA ASP A 40 2.63 6.40 13.98
C ASP A 40 1.99 7.80 14.10
N LEU A 41 2.58 8.82 13.48
CA LEU A 41 2.05 10.17 13.44
C LEU A 41 1.33 10.48 12.12
N ILE A 42 1.28 9.56 11.17
CA ILE A 42 0.57 9.70 9.90
C ILE A 42 -0.81 9.03 10.04
N HIS A 43 -1.82 9.57 9.38
CA HIS A 43 -3.16 8.97 9.38
C HIS A 43 -3.13 7.49 8.98
N GLU A 44 -3.71 6.61 9.79
CA GLU A 44 -3.64 5.15 9.61
C GLU A 44 -4.21 4.70 8.26
N ASP A 45 -5.38 5.22 7.87
CA ASP A 45 -6.01 4.91 6.58
C ASP A 45 -5.22 5.43 5.35
N ALA A 46 -4.44 6.50 5.50
CA ALA A 46 -3.53 6.95 4.47
C ALA A 46 -2.40 5.94 4.28
N LEU A 47 -1.80 5.46 5.38
CA LEU A 47 -0.78 4.40 5.35
C LEU A 47 -1.35 3.08 4.82
N MET A 48 -2.55 2.68 5.24
CA MET A 48 -3.23 1.50 4.71
C MET A 48 -3.37 1.58 3.19
N SER A 49 -3.84 2.71 2.65
CA SER A 49 -3.93 2.94 1.21
C SER A 49 -2.57 2.85 0.50
N TYR A 50 -1.52 3.44 1.09
CA TYR A 50 -0.14 3.36 0.60
C TYR A 50 0.35 1.90 0.50
N TYR A 51 0.16 1.14 1.57
CA TYR A 51 0.63 -0.24 1.63
C TYR A 51 -0.20 -1.17 0.75
N LEU A 52 -1.49 -0.89 0.57
CA LEU A 52 -2.34 -1.63 -0.36
C LEU A 52 -1.94 -1.42 -1.82
N ASP A 53 -1.53 -0.20 -2.20
CA ASP A 53 -0.91 0.07 -3.50
C ASP A 53 0.40 -0.70 -3.67
N TYR A 54 1.26 -0.69 -2.65
CA TYR A 54 2.48 -1.51 -2.64
C TYR A 54 2.17 -2.99 -2.90
N TYR A 55 1.22 -3.58 -2.16
CA TYR A 55 0.79 -4.97 -2.35
C TYR A 55 0.29 -5.24 -3.79
N THR A 56 -0.56 -4.35 -4.29
CA THR A 56 -1.14 -4.45 -5.64
C THR A 56 -0.06 -4.41 -6.70
N SER A 57 0.89 -3.49 -6.57
CA SER A 57 2.04 -3.35 -7.47
C SER A 57 2.93 -4.60 -7.44
N GLN A 58 3.27 -5.11 -6.25
CA GLN A 58 4.06 -6.34 -6.12
C GLN A 58 3.39 -7.54 -6.79
N CYS A 59 2.07 -7.72 -6.59
CA CYS A 59 1.33 -8.81 -7.21
C CYS A 59 1.21 -8.65 -8.72
N THR A 60 1.07 -7.42 -9.21
CA THR A 60 0.97 -7.14 -10.65
C THR A 60 2.30 -7.38 -11.37
N GLU A 61 3.42 -6.98 -10.77
CA GLU A 61 4.75 -7.08 -11.39
C GLU A 61 5.38 -8.47 -11.31
N GLY A 62 5.20 -9.17 -10.18
CA GLY A 62 5.85 -10.47 -9.95
C GLY A 62 5.05 -11.45 -9.11
N ASN A 63 3.72 -11.29 -9.10
CA ASN A 63 2.78 -12.17 -8.41
C ASN A 63 2.98 -12.17 -6.88
N PHE A 64 2.21 -12.96 -6.15
CA PHE A 64 2.24 -13.01 -4.70
C PHE A 64 3.63 -13.37 -4.14
N ALA A 65 4.42 -14.16 -4.87
CA ALA A 65 5.78 -14.50 -4.44
C ALA A 65 6.69 -13.27 -4.35
N GLN A 66 6.55 -12.29 -5.25
CA GLN A 66 7.32 -11.05 -5.19
C GLN A 66 6.94 -10.24 -3.94
N PHE A 67 5.65 -10.13 -3.64
CA PHE A 67 5.19 -9.49 -2.39
C PHE A 67 5.80 -10.16 -1.16
N VAL A 68 5.69 -11.49 -1.03
CA VAL A 68 6.26 -12.25 0.10
C VAL A 68 7.77 -12.04 0.22
N TYR A 69 8.48 -12.03 -0.90
CA TYR A 69 9.92 -11.90 -0.93
C TYR A 69 10.39 -10.50 -0.55
N ASN A 70 9.78 -9.46 -1.12
CA ASN A 70 10.18 -8.06 -0.92
C ASN A 70 9.74 -7.53 0.45
N SER A 71 8.58 -7.95 0.97
CA SER A 71 8.14 -7.61 2.32
C SER A 71 8.87 -8.38 3.42
N ARG A 72 9.68 -9.38 3.05
CA ARG A 72 10.30 -10.34 3.99
C ARG A 72 9.28 -11.03 4.89
N TRP A 73 8.04 -11.17 4.43
CA TRP A 73 6.93 -11.70 5.21
C TRP A 73 6.72 -10.94 6.53
N ASN A 74 6.79 -9.61 6.47
CA ASN A 74 6.41 -8.74 7.59
C ASN A 74 4.94 -9.01 7.97
N THR A 75 4.71 -9.47 9.20
CA THR A 75 3.38 -9.87 9.66
C THR A 75 2.45 -8.70 9.91
N GLU A 76 2.96 -7.58 10.40
CA GLU A 76 2.19 -6.35 10.63
C GLU A 76 1.70 -5.78 9.30
N LEU A 77 2.57 -5.72 8.28
CA LEU A 77 2.16 -5.35 6.93
C LEU A 77 1.09 -6.31 6.40
N ASN A 78 1.24 -7.62 6.59
CA ASN A 78 0.25 -8.58 6.10
C ASN A 78 -1.13 -8.39 6.78
N GLU A 79 -1.14 -8.07 8.07
CA GLU A 79 -2.37 -7.77 8.82
C GLU A 79 -3.02 -6.49 8.29
N LEU A 80 -2.23 -5.44 8.08
CA LEU A 80 -2.70 -4.18 7.47
C LEU A 80 -3.29 -4.37 6.06
N ILE A 81 -2.67 -5.22 5.22
CA ILE A 81 -3.23 -5.56 3.88
C ILE A 81 -4.55 -6.30 4.03
N GLU A 82 -4.65 -7.25 4.97
CA GLU A 82 -5.88 -8.01 5.21
C GLU A 82 -7.02 -7.08 5.65
N GLU A 83 -6.75 -6.19 6.60
CA GLU A 83 -7.69 -5.18 7.09
C GLU A 83 -8.08 -4.18 6.00
N GLY A 84 -7.11 -3.70 5.22
CA GLY A 84 -7.37 -2.82 4.08
C GLY A 84 -8.29 -3.46 3.05
N LEU A 85 -7.99 -4.68 2.59
CA LEU A 85 -8.84 -5.41 1.66
C LEU A 85 -10.28 -5.60 2.20
N GLN A 86 -10.42 -5.82 3.51
CA GLN A 86 -11.72 -5.90 4.16
C GLN A 86 -12.45 -4.55 4.19
N LEU A 87 -11.77 -3.46 4.58
CA LEU A 87 -12.34 -2.12 4.64
C LEU A 87 -12.82 -1.62 3.27
N LEU A 88 -12.06 -1.93 2.22
CA LEU A 88 -12.41 -1.60 0.84
C LEU A 88 -13.55 -2.46 0.26
N GLY A 89 -13.96 -3.54 0.95
CA GLY A 89 -14.93 -4.50 0.43
C GLY A 89 -14.41 -5.31 -0.76
N ALA A 90 -13.09 -5.50 -0.87
CA ALA A 90 -12.45 -6.27 -1.94
C ALA A 90 -12.51 -7.79 -1.64
N GLU A 91 -13.71 -8.34 -1.59
CA GLU A 91 -13.98 -9.70 -1.07
C GLU A 91 -13.18 -10.80 -1.78
N LYS A 92 -13.06 -10.75 -3.10
CA LYS A 92 -12.33 -11.78 -3.87
C LYS A 92 -10.83 -11.66 -3.71
N HIS A 93 -10.30 -10.44 -3.66
CA HIS A 93 -8.89 -10.23 -3.33
C HIS A 93 -8.57 -10.63 -1.90
N LEU A 94 -9.44 -10.31 -0.93
CA LEU A 94 -9.29 -10.74 0.47
C LEU A 94 -9.27 -12.27 0.59
N GLU A 95 -10.21 -12.96 -0.06
CA GLU A 95 -10.27 -14.42 -0.07
C GLU A 95 -8.97 -15.01 -0.63
N LEU A 96 -8.49 -14.50 -1.78
CA LEU A 96 -7.24 -14.95 -2.39
C LEU A 96 -6.04 -14.67 -1.49
N PHE A 97 -5.94 -13.48 -0.92
CA PHE A 97 -4.86 -13.08 -0.02
C PHE A 97 -4.78 -14.02 1.18
N GLN A 98 -5.91 -14.26 1.86
CA GLN A 98 -5.99 -15.17 3.00
C GLN A 98 -5.57 -16.60 2.64
N GLN A 99 -6.01 -17.11 1.48
CA GLN A 99 -5.61 -18.43 0.99
C GLN A 99 -4.11 -18.52 0.74
N GLN A 100 -3.52 -17.50 0.13
CA GLN A 100 -2.07 -17.45 -0.13
C GLN A 100 -1.25 -17.30 1.16
N CYS A 101 -1.71 -16.46 2.07
CA CYS A 101 -1.09 -16.28 3.37
C CYS A 101 -1.03 -17.59 4.16
N LYS A 102 -2.08 -18.42 4.09
CA LYS A 102 -2.07 -19.78 4.68
C LYS A 102 -0.93 -20.64 4.14
N LYS A 103 -0.63 -20.59 2.83
CA LYS A 103 0.48 -21.36 2.23
C LYS A 103 1.83 -20.97 2.82
N VAL A 104 2.08 -19.66 3.00
CA VAL A 104 3.35 -19.18 3.59
C VAL A 104 3.42 -19.50 5.09
N LYS A 105 2.31 -19.35 5.83
CA LYS A 105 2.22 -19.68 7.26
C LYS A 105 2.52 -21.16 7.52
N LEU A 106 2.01 -22.07 6.68
CA LEU A 106 2.24 -23.52 6.76
C LEU A 106 3.65 -23.96 6.30
N MET A 107 4.40 -23.10 5.64
CA MET A 107 5.78 -23.40 5.24
C MET A 107 6.71 -23.46 6.45
N SER A 108 7.63 -24.43 6.49
CA SER A 108 8.61 -24.50 7.58
C SER A 108 9.54 -23.28 7.58
N SER A 109 10.01 -22.89 8.77
CA SER A 109 10.97 -21.78 8.94
C SER A 109 12.21 -21.95 8.07
N VAL A 110 12.76 -23.18 7.98
CA VAL A 110 13.92 -23.50 7.15
C VAL A 110 13.65 -23.24 5.66
N LYS A 111 12.47 -23.60 5.15
CA LYS A 111 12.10 -23.34 3.76
C LYS A 111 11.93 -21.84 3.51
N ARG A 112 11.26 -21.11 4.40
CA ARG A 112 11.09 -19.65 4.31
C ARG A 112 12.44 -18.92 4.35
N GLU A 113 13.33 -19.29 5.26
CA GLU A 113 14.65 -18.68 5.37
C GLU A 113 15.49 -18.93 4.10
N LYS A 114 15.44 -20.15 3.55
CA LYS A 114 16.08 -20.45 2.27
C LYS A 114 15.51 -19.61 1.12
N PHE A 115 14.21 -19.39 1.10
CA PHE A 115 13.57 -18.52 0.11
C PHE A 115 14.11 -17.09 0.18
N PHE A 116 14.15 -16.49 1.38
CA PHE A 116 14.61 -15.11 1.55
C PHE A 116 16.10 -14.89 1.33
N LYS A 117 16.94 -15.90 1.59
CA LYS A 117 18.39 -15.85 1.29
C LYS A 117 18.70 -16.13 -0.19
N GLY A 118 17.78 -16.76 -0.91
CA GLY A 118 17.92 -17.07 -2.33
C GLY A 118 17.64 -15.85 -3.22
N LYS A 119 17.81 -16.03 -4.54
CA LYS A 119 17.32 -15.07 -5.53
C LYS A 119 15.86 -15.38 -5.86
N LEU A 120 15.04 -14.36 -6.04
CA LEU A 120 13.67 -14.53 -6.54
C LEU A 120 13.68 -15.01 -8.00
N GLU A 121 14.57 -14.45 -8.81
CA GLU A 121 14.74 -14.79 -10.22
C GLU A 121 15.40 -16.15 -10.48
N GLY A 122 15.12 -16.72 -11.66
CA GLY A 122 15.65 -18.01 -12.09
C GLY A 122 14.85 -19.21 -11.57
N VAL A 123 15.53 -20.32 -11.31
CA VAL A 123 14.91 -21.55 -10.79
C VAL A 123 14.60 -21.36 -9.31
N ASN A 124 13.32 -21.18 -8.97
CA ASN A 124 12.88 -20.99 -7.59
C ASN A 124 11.55 -21.73 -7.32
N PRO A 125 11.62 -22.99 -6.82
CA PRO A 125 10.41 -23.78 -6.57
C PRO A 125 9.46 -23.19 -5.53
N ILE A 126 9.94 -22.32 -4.64
CA ILE A 126 9.08 -21.66 -3.65
C ILE A 126 8.32 -20.51 -4.29
N ARG A 127 8.98 -19.71 -5.16
CA ARG A 127 8.29 -18.71 -5.98
C ARG A 127 7.20 -19.39 -6.81
N ASP A 128 7.55 -20.45 -7.53
CA ASP A 128 6.62 -21.14 -8.43
C ASP A 128 5.41 -21.74 -7.68
N LEU A 129 5.60 -22.14 -6.40
CA LEU A 129 4.51 -22.60 -5.52
C LEU A 129 3.60 -21.47 -5.04
N LEU A 130 4.16 -20.28 -4.80
CA LEU A 130 3.44 -19.12 -4.27
C LEU A 130 2.72 -18.33 -5.37
N ASN A 131 3.25 -18.34 -6.59
CA ASN A 131 2.61 -17.72 -7.74
C ASN A 131 1.21 -18.31 -7.97
N ASN A 132 0.26 -17.42 -8.25
CA ASN A 132 -1.10 -17.78 -8.60
C ASN A 132 -1.70 -16.71 -9.49
N ASP A 133 -2.08 -17.10 -10.70
CA ASP A 133 -2.58 -16.18 -11.69
C ASP A 133 -4.04 -15.77 -11.43
N THR A 134 -4.74 -16.38 -10.47
CA THR A 134 -6.09 -15.96 -10.05
C THR A 134 -6.17 -14.47 -9.69
N PHE A 135 -5.07 -13.86 -9.23
CA PHE A 135 -5.02 -12.40 -8.98
C PHE A 135 -5.43 -11.60 -10.23
N PHE A 136 -4.96 -12.02 -11.42
CA PHE A 136 -5.25 -11.37 -12.70
C PHE A 136 -6.64 -11.71 -13.26
N GLU A 137 -7.30 -12.73 -12.71
CA GLU A 137 -8.64 -13.16 -13.11
C GLU A 137 -9.75 -12.47 -12.31
N ILE A 138 -9.42 -11.92 -11.15
CA ILE A 138 -10.36 -11.19 -10.29
C ILE A 138 -10.78 -9.88 -10.98
N LYS A 139 -12.10 -9.65 -11.07
CA LYS A 139 -12.68 -8.46 -11.73
C LYS A 139 -12.71 -7.22 -10.84
N GLU A 140 -12.56 -7.39 -9.52
CA GLU A 140 -12.47 -6.27 -8.58
C GLU A 140 -11.24 -5.43 -8.91
N ASN A 141 -11.46 -4.14 -9.15
CA ASN A 141 -10.39 -3.20 -9.45
C ASN A 141 -9.88 -2.58 -8.13
N LEU A 142 -8.84 -3.16 -7.55
CA LEU A 142 -8.25 -2.69 -6.30
C LEU A 142 -7.81 -1.22 -6.37
N VAL A 143 -7.26 -0.79 -7.50
CA VAL A 143 -6.84 0.60 -7.70
C VAL A 143 -8.06 1.53 -7.60
N ALA A 144 -9.16 1.18 -8.27
CA ALA A 144 -10.39 1.97 -8.19
C ALA A 144 -11.02 1.94 -6.78
N LEU A 145 -11.03 0.80 -6.11
CA LEU A 145 -11.55 0.69 -4.74
C LEU A 145 -10.73 1.53 -3.78
N ASN A 146 -9.40 1.49 -3.86
CA ASN A 146 -8.50 2.25 -2.99
C ASN A 146 -8.61 3.77 -3.23
N ALA A 147 -8.64 4.18 -4.50
CA ALA A 147 -8.86 5.59 -4.85
C ALA A 147 -10.22 6.11 -4.34
N ASN A 148 -11.29 5.31 -4.47
CA ASN A 148 -12.60 5.68 -3.96
C ASN A 148 -12.64 5.74 -2.43
N PHE A 149 -11.95 4.82 -1.75
CA PHE A 149 -11.80 4.83 -0.30
C PHE A 149 -11.16 6.16 0.15
N LEU A 150 -10.01 6.53 -0.41
CA LEU A 150 -9.38 7.83 -0.13
C LEU A 150 -10.32 9.00 -0.43
N LYS A 151 -10.93 9.04 -1.61
CA LYS A 151 -11.75 10.20 -2.03
C LYS A 151 -13.02 10.38 -1.20
N SER A 152 -13.55 9.30 -0.61
CA SER A 152 -14.78 9.33 0.20
C SER A 152 -14.52 9.32 1.71
N HIS A 153 -13.27 9.28 2.13
CA HIS A 153 -12.90 9.24 3.53
C HIS A 153 -13.29 10.57 4.23
N PRO A 154 -13.87 10.52 5.45
CA PRO A 154 -14.33 11.73 6.15
C PRO A 154 -13.20 12.71 6.47
N ASP A 155 -11.99 12.20 6.71
CA ASP A 155 -10.80 13.00 7.05
C ASP A 155 -9.97 13.38 5.81
N THR A 156 -10.50 13.19 4.61
CA THR A 156 -9.83 13.62 3.38
C THR A 156 -10.05 15.10 3.09
N GLU A 157 -8.93 15.81 2.95
CA GLU A 157 -8.88 17.19 2.49
C GLU A 157 -8.34 17.24 1.06
N ILE A 158 -9.11 17.87 0.17
CA ILE A 158 -8.67 18.17 -1.19
C ILE A 158 -8.08 19.57 -1.18
N LEU A 159 -6.77 19.67 -1.44
CA LEU A 159 -6.01 20.91 -1.31
C LEU A 159 -5.26 21.26 -2.61
N SER A 160 -5.08 22.55 -2.87
CA SER A 160 -4.10 22.99 -3.86
C SER A 160 -2.67 22.67 -3.40
N VAL A 161 -1.71 22.61 -4.32
CA VAL A 161 -0.31 22.28 -3.96
C VAL A 161 0.25 23.22 -2.89
N ASP A 162 -0.04 24.52 -2.98
CA ASP A 162 0.42 25.50 -1.98
C ASP A 162 -0.20 25.25 -0.59
N GLU A 163 -1.49 24.89 -0.53
CA GLU A 163 -2.17 24.54 0.73
C GLU A 163 -1.68 23.22 1.31
N MET A 164 -1.33 22.24 0.47
CA MET A 164 -0.70 20.99 0.91
C MET A 164 0.62 21.27 1.64
N PHE A 165 1.50 22.09 1.03
CA PHE A 165 2.75 22.48 1.67
C PHE A 165 2.48 23.27 2.96
N ALA A 166 1.57 24.23 2.95
CA ALA A 166 1.25 24.99 4.16
C ALA A 166 0.77 24.11 5.32
N ALA A 167 -0.10 23.13 5.05
CA ALA A 167 -0.59 22.18 6.05
C ALA A 167 0.53 21.28 6.60
N LEU A 168 1.42 20.81 5.74
CA LEU A 168 2.55 19.97 6.15
C LEU A 168 3.61 20.78 6.91
N GLU A 169 3.93 22.00 6.46
CA GLU A 169 4.86 22.93 7.12
C GLU A 169 4.36 23.35 8.51
N GLU A 170 3.05 23.60 8.65
CA GLU A 170 2.41 23.85 9.94
C GLU A 170 2.61 22.65 10.88
N PHE A 171 2.48 21.43 10.37
CA PHE A 171 2.63 20.22 11.16
C PHE A 171 4.07 19.93 11.57
N VAL A 172 5.04 20.04 10.64
CA VAL A 172 6.46 19.75 10.92
C VAL A 172 7.17 20.90 11.63
N GLY A 173 6.62 22.13 11.56
CA GLY A 173 7.13 23.30 12.26
C GLY A 173 8.25 24.04 11.54
N HIS A 174 8.46 23.77 10.25
CA HIS A 174 9.43 24.46 9.39
C HIS A 174 9.00 24.45 7.92
N GLU A 175 9.62 25.31 7.12
CA GLU A 175 9.41 25.37 5.66
C GLU A 175 10.03 24.14 4.97
N ILE A 176 9.25 23.50 4.09
CA ILE A 176 9.66 22.29 3.38
C ILE A 176 10.30 22.70 2.04
N LYS A 177 11.40 22.06 1.67
CA LYS A 177 12.04 22.33 0.39
C LYS A 177 11.19 21.82 -0.76
N ARG A 178 10.81 22.74 -1.64
CA ARG A 178 10.11 22.46 -2.89
C ARG A 178 11.16 22.26 -3.98
N GLU A 179 11.72 21.06 -4.08
CA GLU A 179 12.64 20.70 -5.19
C GLU A 179 11.87 20.42 -6.49
#